data_AF-A0A350ULA2-F1
#
_entry.id   AF-A0A350ULA2-F1
#
_cell.length_a   1.000
_cell.length_b   1.000
_cell.length_c   1.000
_cell.angle_alpha   90.00
_cell.angle_beta   90.00
_cell.angle_gamma   90.00
#
_symmetry.space_group_name_H-M   'P 1'
#
loop_
_entity.id
_entity.type
_entity.pdbx_description
1 polymer ?
#
loop_
_entity_poly.entity_id
_entity_poly.type
_entity_poly.pdbx_seq_one_letter_code
_entity_poly.pdbx_strand_id
1 'polypeptide(L)'
;MQTGIVPTALDPQSFLGRAPESLEIGELHALHGQWAAVELYSPATTPLRRIKAIASTPSACLDQLAALGLDPRQHEVLMLRKPY
;
A
#
# COMPACT_ATOMS: atom_id res chain seq x y z
N MET A 1 -13.71 27.03 -4.43
CA MET A 1 -13.25 25.90 -5.26
C MET A 1 -11.81 25.63 -4.89
N GLN A 2 -11.57 24.73 -3.94
CA GLN A 2 -10.22 24.47 -3.42
C GLN A 2 -9.47 23.63 -4.44
N THR A 3 -8.46 24.22 -5.06
CA THR A 3 -7.54 23.57 -5.99
C THR A 3 -6.71 22.56 -5.22
N GLY A 4 -7.19 21.31 -5.16
CA GLY A 4 -6.39 20.18 -4.67
C GLY A 4 -5.23 19.97 -5.63
N ILE A 5 -4.04 20.36 -5.21
CA ILE A 5 -2.79 19.96 -5.85
C ILE A 5 -2.76 18.43 -5.96
N VAL A 6 -2.96 17.89 -7.17
CA VAL A 6 -2.58 16.51 -7.46
C VAL A 6 -1.06 16.48 -7.50
N PRO A 7 -0.35 15.82 -6.55
CA PRO A 7 1.09 15.77 -6.63
C PRO A 7 1.45 14.88 -7.83
N THR A 8 2.08 15.49 -8.83
CA THR A 8 2.82 14.78 -9.87
C THR A 8 3.84 13.88 -9.17
N ALA A 9 3.66 12.56 -9.31
CA ALA A 9 4.44 11.50 -8.66
C ALA A 9 4.45 11.56 -7.12
N LEU A 10 3.33 11.16 -6.48
CA LEU A 10 3.37 10.73 -5.08
C LEU A 10 4.35 9.56 -4.96
N ASP A 11 5.38 9.73 -4.13
CA ASP A 11 6.34 8.67 -3.87
C ASP A 11 5.62 7.51 -3.17
N PRO A 12 5.59 6.30 -3.76
CA PRO A 12 4.85 5.17 -3.22
C PRO A 12 5.33 4.77 -1.82
N GLN A 13 6.56 5.10 -1.42
CA GLN A 13 7.07 4.81 -0.09
C GLN A 13 6.47 5.74 0.98
N SER A 14 5.88 6.87 0.60
CA SER A 14 5.21 7.80 1.53
C SER A 14 3.93 7.21 2.15
N PHE A 15 3.41 6.13 1.58
CA PHE A 15 2.19 5.44 2.05
C PHE A 15 2.49 4.26 2.97
N LEU A 16 3.76 3.92 3.19
CA LEU A 16 4.14 2.86 4.12
C LEU A 16 3.67 3.20 5.54
N GLY A 17 3.21 2.19 6.27
CA GLY A 17 2.66 2.34 7.63
C GLY A 17 1.20 2.78 7.67
N ARG A 18 0.62 3.24 6.55
CA ARG A 18 -0.81 3.59 6.46
C ARG A 18 -1.66 2.36 6.16
N ALA A 19 -2.92 2.39 6.55
CA ALA A 19 -3.88 1.37 6.13
C ALA A 19 -4.34 1.67 4.68
N PRO A 20 -4.51 0.66 3.81
CA PRO A 20 -4.98 0.87 2.44
C PRO A 20 -6.36 1.52 2.40
N GLU A 21 -7.21 1.25 3.39
CA GLU A 21 -8.52 1.86 3.58
C GLU A 21 -8.48 3.33 4.02
N SER A 22 -7.32 3.82 4.47
CA SER A 22 -7.12 5.22 4.84
C SER A 22 -6.63 6.08 3.67
N LEU A 23 -6.36 5.49 2.50
CA LEU A 23 -5.91 6.21 1.31
C LEU A 23 -7.06 7.02 0.72
N GLU A 24 -6.79 8.28 0.38
CA GLU A 24 -7.74 9.16 -0.28
C GLU A 24 -7.90 8.79 -1.76
N ILE A 25 -9.02 9.20 -2.35
CA ILE A 25 -9.35 8.92 -3.77
C ILE A 25 -8.23 9.39 -4.71
N GLY A 26 -7.66 10.57 -4.47
CA GLY A 26 -6.54 11.10 -5.27
C GLY A 26 -5.27 10.26 -5.16
N GLU A 27 -4.98 9.75 -3.95
CA GLU A 27 -3.83 8.87 -3.69
C GLU A 27 -4.01 7.51 -4.36
N LEU A 28 -5.21 6.91 -4.27
CA LEU A 28 -5.56 5.66 -4.96
C LEU A 28 -5.47 5.80 -6.48
N HIS A 29 -5.79 6.98 -7.02
CA HIS A 29 -5.63 7.26 -8.45
C HIS A 29 -4.16 7.28 -8.84
N ALA A 30 -3.29 7.89 -8.02
CA ALA A 30 -1.85 7.94 -8.25
C ALA A 30 -1.17 6.56 -8.13
N LEU A 31 -1.69 5.69 -7.24
CA LEU A 31 -1.19 4.34 -7.00
C LEU A 31 -1.86 3.28 -7.89
N HIS A 32 -2.71 3.67 -8.83
CA HIS A 32 -3.45 2.74 -9.67
C HIS A 32 -2.52 1.79 -10.44
N GLY A 33 -2.77 0.49 -10.31
CA GLY A 33 -1.96 -0.55 -10.97
C GLY A 33 -0.68 -0.90 -10.22
N GLN A 34 -0.38 -0.22 -9.11
CA GLN A 34 0.64 -0.68 -8.16
C GLN A 34 0.06 -1.80 -7.27
N TRP A 35 0.97 -2.60 -6.73
CA TRP A 35 0.73 -3.62 -5.74
C TRP A 35 1.18 -3.11 -4.38
N ALA A 36 0.43 -3.44 -3.34
CA ALA A 36 0.77 -3.16 -1.97
C ALA A 36 0.84 -4.48 -1.20
N ALA A 37 1.89 -4.66 -0.40
CA ALA A 37 1.91 -5.67 0.65
C ALA A 37 1.42 -5.05 1.94
N VAL A 38 0.38 -5.62 2.54
CA VAL A 38 -0.19 -5.17 3.81
C VAL A 38 -0.09 -6.27 4.86
N GLU A 39 0.03 -5.91 6.13
CA GLU A 39 -0.03 -6.88 7.22
C GLU A 39 -1.35 -7.69 7.15
N LEU A 40 -1.26 -9.02 7.28
CA LEU A 40 -2.44 -9.87 7.36
C LEU A 40 -3.23 -9.53 8.61
N TYR A 41 -4.55 -9.44 8.45
CA TYR A 41 -5.46 -9.26 9.57
C TYR A 41 -5.36 -10.45 10.53
N SER A 42 -4.95 -10.20 11.77
CA SER A 42 -5.11 -11.14 12.88
C SER A 42 -6.15 -10.58 13.84
N PRO A 43 -7.24 -11.30 14.15
CA PRO A 43 -8.28 -10.82 15.08
C PRO A 43 -7.76 -10.60 16.51
N ALA A 44 -6.54 -11.07 16.82
CA ALA A 44 -5.87 -10.89 18.10
C ALA A 44 -5.11 -9.55 18.23
N THR A 45 -4.82 -8.85 17.12
CA THR A 45 -4.05 -7.59 17.12
C THR A 45 -4.85 -6.50 16.41
N THR A 46 -4.96 -5.34 17.05
CA THR A 46 -5.77 -4.17 16.64
C THR A 46 -5.65 -3.88 15.12
N PRO A 47 -6.77 -3.57 14.43
CA PRO A 47 -6.93 -3.78 12.99
C PRO A 47 -6.31 -2.65 12.17
N LEU A 48 -5.00 -2.68 11.99
CA LEU A 48 -4.36 -1.80 11.01
C LEU A 48 -3.59 -2.69 10.06
N ARG A 49 -4.21 -3.01 8.92
CA ARG A 49 -3.55 -3.64 7.77
C ARG A 49 -2.58 -2.64 7.16
N ARG A 50 -1.44 -2.40 7.82
CA ARG A 50 -0.52 -1.35 7.37
C ARG A 50 0.24 -1.81 6.13
N ILE A 51 0.39 -0.91 5.18
CA ILE A 51 1.22 -1.10 4.00
C ILE A 51 2.69 -1.20 4.44
N LYS A 52 3.40 -2.23 3.99
CA LYS A 52 4.82 -2.47 4.29
C LYS A 52 5.70 -2.39 3.05
N ALA A 53 5.12 -2.63 1.87
CA ALA A 53 5.79 -2.45 0.60
C ALA A 53 4.78 -2.00 -0.46
N ILE A 54 5.23 -1.18 -1.41
CA ILE A 54 4.50 -0.85 -2.64
C ILE A 54 5.46 -1.04 -3.81
N ALA A 55 5.00 -1.74 -4.84
CA ALA A 55 5.77 -2.00 -6.04
C ALA A 55 4.88 -2.16 -7.26
N SER A 56 5.47 -2.11 -8.46
CA SER A 56 4.71 -2.31 -9.70
C SER A 56 4.33 -3.77 -9.98
N THR A 57 4.90 -4.73 -9.24
CA THR A 57 4.60 -6.16 -9.36
C THR A 57 4.47 -6.81 -7.99
N PRO A 58 3.71 -7.92 -7.87
CA PRO A 58 3.56 -8.61 -6.59
C PRO A 58 4.89 -9.22 -6.11
N SER A 59 5.72 -9.73 -7.01
CA SER A 59 7.04 -10.28 -6.67
C SER A 59 7.99 -9.22 -6.12
N ALA A 60 7.96 -8.00 -6.67
CA ALA A 60 8.77 -6.89 -6.15
C ALA A 60 8.32 -6.44 -4.75
N CYS A 61 7.02 -6.53 -4.43
CA CYS A 61 6.56 -6.34 -3.06
C CYS A 61 7.15 -7.39 -2.11
N LEU A 62 7.18 -8.66 -2.51
CA LEU A 62 7.74 -9.74 -1.69
C LEU A 62 9.26 -9.58 -1.50
N ASP A 63 9.97 -9.15 -2.54
CA ASP A 63 11.40 -8.86 -2.47
C ASP A 63 11.70 -7.72 -1.49
N GLN A 64 10.91 -6.64 -1.52
CA GLN A 64 11.00 -5.55 -0.54
C GLN A 64 10.74 -6.04 0.89
N LEU A 65 9.74 -6.90 1.11
CA LEU A 65 9.49 -7.50 2.44
C LEU A 65 10.69 -8.32 2.91
N ALA A 66 11.25 -9.16 2.05
CA ALA A 66 12.41 -9.99 2.36
C ALA A 66 13.65 -9.14 2.69
N ALA A 67 13.89 -8.06 1.94
CA ALA A 67 14.96 -7.10 2.19
C ALA A 67 14.82 -6.38 3.55
N LEU A 68 13.59 -6.21 4.03
CA LEU A 68 13.26 -5.66 5.35
C LEU A 68 13.26 -6.72 6.47
N GLY A 69 13.55 -8.00 6.15
CA GLY A 69 13.51 -9.10 7.11
C GLY A 69 12.10 -9.46 7.59
N LEU A 70 11.06 -9.06 6.84
CA LEU A 70 9.67 -9.35 7.15
C LEU A 70 9.25 -10.70 6.55
N ASP A 71 8.44 -11.46 7.28
CA ASP A 71 7.92 -12.74 6.76
C ASP A 71 6.80 -12.48 5.73
N PRO A 72 6.96 -12.85 4.45
CA PRO A 72 5.95 -12.63 3.42
C PRO A 72 4.64 -13.36 3.69
N ARG A 73 4.64 -14.44 4.48
CA ARG A 73 3.43 -15.18 4.88
C ARG A 73 2.60 -14.46 5.92
N GLN A 74 3.14 -13.41 6.54
CA GLN A 74 2.41 -12.52 7.44
C GLN A 74 1.82 -11.31 6.71
N HIS A 75 1.93 -11.26 5.37
CA HIS A 75 1.51 -10.13 4.56
C HIS A 75 0.63 -10.59 3.39
N GLU A 76 -0.43 -9.84 3.12
CA GLU A 76 -1.30 -9.99 1.96
C GLU A 76 -0.83 -9.03 0.86
N VAL A 77 -0.68 -9.53 -0.36
CA VAL A 77 -0.33 -8.71 -1.52
C VAL A 77 -1.60 -8.43 -2.32
N LEU A 78 -1.97 -7.16 -2.42
CA LEU A 78 -3.18 -6.70 -3.09
C LEU A 78 -2.87 -5.61 -4.11
N MET A 79 -3.65 -5.58 -5.20
CA MET A 79 -3.54 -4.54 -6.21
C MET A 79 -4.34 -3.31 -5.76
N LEU A 80 -3.70 -2.14 -5.79
CA LEU A 80 -4.35 -0.86 -5.54
C LEU A 80 -5.16 -0.47 -6.78
N ARG A 81 -6.48 -0.46 -6.62
CA ARG A 81 -7.44 -0.15 -7.68
C ARG A 81 -8.00 1.25 -7.47
N LYS A 82 -8.33 1.91 -8.57
CA LYS A 82 -9.03 3.18 -8.55
C LYS A 82 -10.46 2.95 -8.02
N PRO A 83 -10.96 3.76 -7.09
CA PRO A 83 -12.38 3.78 -6.78
C PRO A 83 -13.14 4.40 -7.96
N TYR A 84 -14.10 3.66 -8.53
CA TYR A 84 -15.02 3.97 -9.64
C TYR A 84 -14.65 5.16 -10.55
#